data_AF-A0A956EEA9-F1
#
_entry.id   AF-A0A956EEA9-F1
#
_cell.length_a   1.000
_cell.length_b   1.000
_cell.length_c   1.000
_cell.angle_alpha   90.00
_cell.angle_beta   90.00
_cell.angle_gamma   90.00
#
_symmetry.space_group_name_H-M   'P 1'
#
loop_
_entity.id
_entity.type
_entity.pdbx_description
1 polymer ?
#
loop_
_entity_poly.entity_id
_entity_poly.type
_entity_poly.pdbx_seq_one_letter_code
_entity_poly.pdbx_strand_id
1 'polypeptide(L)'
;DLWRFIACLQEVTDLLLAEVDRFPEVFDVERAPEGFVDLILADLGNPFPFDLDELGKRRLASVLVEMYRQKGTARGIINAVRFFLGVEIEAVTAYAGEALVLGESELGVDWVLGPSSRFARYAFDVVVGVPLTDAQRKQLRAIVEYLKPAHTHFVTLIEPAPPAFIDHWELGVSEVGVTTDLH
;
A
#
# COMPACT_ATOMS: atom_id res chain seq x y z
N ASP A 1 45.59 20.13 -44.00
CA ASP A 1 44.70 20.52 -42.89
C ASP A 1 44.56 19.35 -41.90
N LEU A 2 45.68 18.85 -41.37
CA LEU A 2 45.73 17.62 -40.55
C LEU A 2 45.11 17.84 -39.16
N TRP A 3 45.30 19.05 -38.62
CA TRP A 3 44.81 19.42 -37.30
C TRP A 3 43.28 19.38 -37.24
N ARG A 4 42.60 19.92 -38.26
CA ARG A 4 41.13 19.85 -38.34
C ARG A 4 40.60 18.43 -38.44
N PHE A 5 41.28 17.54 -39.16
CA PHE A 5 40.91 16.13 -39.25
C PHE A 5 41.02 15.42 -37.89
N ILE A 6 42.13 15.65 -37.16
CA ILE A 6 42.31 15.10 -35.81
C ILE A 6 41.25 15.65 -34.84
N ALA A 7 40.95 16.94 -34.90
CA ALA A 7 39.93 17.55 -34.06
C ALA A 7 38.53 16.92 -34.26
N CYS A 8 38.16 16.58 -35.51
CA CYS A 8 36.89 15.90 -35.77
C CYS A 8 36.83 14.50 -35.13
N LEU A 9 37.94 13.76 -35.09
CA LEU A 9 38.00 12.44 -34.42
C LEU A 9 38.02 12.58 -32.90
N GLN A 10 38.69 13.61 -32.39
CA GLN A 10 38.76 13.91 -30.96
C GLN A 10 37.36 14.23 -30.41
N GLU A 11 36.57 15.06 -31.10
CA GLU A 11 35.20 15.40 -30.68
C GLU A 11 34.31 14.16 -30.49
N VAL A 12 34.33 13.22 -31.45
CA VAL A 12 33.56 11.97 -31.34
C VAL A 12 34.05 11.13 -30.16
N THR A 13 35.37 11.09 -29.94
CA THR A 13 35.96 10.35 -28.82
C THR A 13 35.58 10.98 -27.48
N ASP A 14 35.63 12.31 -27.38
CA ASP A 14 35.29 13.06 -26.18
C ASP A 14 33.80 12.90 -25.83
N LEU A 15 32.90 12.86 -26.84
CA LEU A 15 31.47 12.55 -26.63
C LEU A 15 31.26 11.13 -26.08
N LEU A 16 31.98 10.14 -26.62
CA LEU A 16 31.91 8.76 -26.13
C LEU A 16 32.46 8.63 -24.71
N LEU A 17 33.57 9.30 -24.39
CA LEU A 17 34.13 9.32 -23.04
C LEU A 17 33.17 9.99 -22.06
N ALA A 18 32.54 11.11 -22.44
CA ALA A 18 31.54 11.78 -21.62
C ALA A 18 30.28 10.90 -21.38
N GLU A 19 29.94 10.01 -22.30
CA GLU A 19 28.86 9.03 -22.10
C GLU A 19 29.29 7.91 -21.14
N VAL A 20 30.51 7.40 -21.28
CA VAL A 20 31.08 6.39 -20.36
C VAL A 20 31.21 6.95 -18.94
N ASP A 21 31.62 8.21 -18.79
CA ASP A 21 31.76 8.88 -17.49
C ASP A 21 30.40 9.06 -16.77
N ARG A 22 29.29 9.09 -17.52
CA ARG A 22 27.93 9.15 -16.96
C ARG A 22 27.36 7.78 -16.60
N PHE A 23 28.05 6.68 -16.88
CA PHE A 23 27.58 5.34 -16.53
C PHE A 23 27.18 5.16 -15.05
N PRO A 24 27.88 5.75 -14.06
CA PRO A 24 27.45 5.68 -12.66
C PRO A 24 26.06 6.28 -12.39
N GLU A 25 25.63 7.27 -13.19
CA GLU A 25 24.32 7.92 -13.04
C GLU A 25 23.16 6.96 -13.33
N VAL A 26 23.41 5.89 -14.11
CA VAL A 26 22.42 4.86 -14.41
C VAL A 26 22.01 4.07 -13.16
N PHE A 27 22.90 3.93 -12.18
CA PHE A 27 22.60 3.25 -10.91
C PHE A 27 22.07 4.19 -9.83
N ASP A 28 22.22 5.49 -10.01
CA ASP A 28 21.71 6.50 -9.09
C ASP A 28 20.21 6.69 -9.33
N VAL A 29 19.39 6.24 -8.38
CA VAL A 29 17.93 6.31 -8.45
C VAL A 29 17.41 7.75 -8.65
N GLU A 30 18.15 8.77 -8.25
CA GLU A 30 17.74 10.18 -8.43
C GLU A 30 18.08 10.73 -9.81
N ARG A 31 19.10 10.17 -10.49
CA ARG A 31 19.64 10.70 -11.75
C ARG A 31 19.40 9.79 -12.95
N ALA A 32 19.15 8.50 -12.73
CA ALA A 32 18.96 7.52 -13.78
C ALA A 32 17.81 7.93 -14.70
N PRO A 33 17.90 7.74 -16.02
CA PRO A 33 16.76 7.89 -16.92
C PRO A 33 15.61 6.94 -16.55
N GLU A 34 14.36 7.31 -16.85
CA GLU A 34 13.17 6.53 -16.44
C GLU A 34 13.26 5.04 -16.81
N GLY A 35 13.69 4.72 -18.04
CA GLY A 35 13.82 3.33 -18.49
C GLY A 35 14.81 2.50 -17.65
N PHE A 36 15.81 3.13 -17.03
CA PHE A 36 16.71 2.46 -16.10
C PHE A 36 16.13 2.33 -14.70
N VAL A 37 15.27 3.26 -14.26
CA VAL A 37 14.53 3.12 -12.99
C VAL A 37 13.64 1.88 -13.02
N ASP A 38 12.98 1.61 -14.15
CA ASP A 38 12.18 0.39 -14.34
C ASP A 38 13.05 -0.88 -14.25
N LEU A 39 14.26 -0.85 -14.80
CA LEU A 39 15.22 -1.96 -14.70
C LEU A 39 15.75 -2.14 -13.27
N ILE A 40 16.01 -1.04 -12.54
CA ILE A 40 16.41 -1.08 -11.12
C ILE A 40 15.29 -1.70 -10.29
N LEU A 41 14.04 -1.30 -10.50
CA LEU A 41 12.89 -1.87 -9.79
C LEU A 41 12.71 -3.37 -10.10
N ALA A 42 12.94 -3.79 -11.33
CA ALA A 42 12.92 -5.19 -11.72
C ALA A 42 14.05 -5.98 -11.04
N ASP A 43 15.26 -5.44 -10.99
CA ASP A 43 16.42 -6.04 -10.30
C ASP A 43 16.19 -6.17 -8.79
N LEU A 44 15.58 -5.15 -8.17
CA LEU A 44 15.15 -5.18 -6.76
C LEU A 44 13.93 -6.09 -6.53
N GLY A 45 13.37 -6.70 -7.57
CA GLY A 45 12.27 -7.66 -7.47
C GLY A 45 10.92 -7.05 -7.07
N ASN A 46 10.62 -5.83 -7.54
CA ASN A 46 9.37 -5.13 -7.20
C ASN A 46 8.13 -6.04 -7.34
N PRO A 47 7.42 -6.32 -6.24
CA PRO A 47 6.27 -7.23 -6.22
C PRO A 47 4.92 -6.54 -6.50
N PHE A 48 4.92 -5.20 -6.57
CA PHE A 48 3.70 -4.42 -6.58
C PHE A 48 3.20 -4.23 -8.02
N PRO A 49 1.97 -4.66 -8.34
CA PRO A 49 1.42 -4.56 -9.70
C PRO A 49 0.76 -3.20 -9.98
N PHE A 50 1.22 -2.13 -9.32
CA PHE A 50 0.63 -0.80 -9.42
C PHE A 50 1.38 0.06 -10.42
N ASP A 51 0.64 0.77 -11.28
CA ASP A 51 1.22 1.79 -12.13
C ASP A 51 1.56 3.01 -11.27
N LEU A 52 2.86 3.31 -11.17
CA LEU A 52 3.40 4.48 -10.49
C LEU A 52 3.91 5.48 -11.52
N ASP A 53 3.80 6.76 -11.18
CA ASP A 53 4.49 7.83 -11.89
C ASP A 53 6.01 7.72 -11.69
N GLU A 54 6.80 8.43 -12.51
CA GLU A 54 8.27 8.38 -12.45
C GLU A 54 8.80 8.70 -11.03
N LEU A 55 8.21 9.72 -10.38
CA LEU A 55 8.58 10.09 -9.02
C LEU A 55 8.25 8.99 -8.02
N GLY A 56 7.08 8.35 -8.15
CA GLY A 56 6.67 7.20 -7.35
C GLY A 56 7.58 5.99 -7.53
N LYS A 57 8.00 5.69 -8.77
CA LYS A 57 8.98 4.63 -9.08
C LYS A 57 10.32 4.87 -8.38
N ARG A 58 10.86 6.08 -8.46
CA ARG A 58 12.13 6.45 -7.80
C ARG A 58 12.03 6.35 -6.27
N ARG A 59 10.94 6.89 -5.71
CA ARG A 59 10.66 6.78 -4.27
C ARG A 59 10.55 5.32 -3.84
N LEU A 60 9.88 4.48 -4.63
CA LEU A 60 9.75 3.07 -4.34
C LEU A 60 11.13 2.40 -4.33
N ALA A 61 11.95 2.61 -5.36
CA ALA A 61 13.30 2.05 -5.43
C ALA A 61 14.15 2.40 -4.18
N SER A 62 14.01 3.63 -3.65
CA SER A 62 14.74 4.05 -2.44
C SER A 62 14.26 3.37 -1.15
N VAL A 63 12.98 2.98 -1.06
CA VAL A 63 12.37 2.45 0.17
C VAL A 63 12.18 0.93 0.13
N LEU A 64 12.18 0.31 -1.05
CA LEU A 64 11.84 -1.09 -1.27
C LEU A 64 12.71 -2.06 -0.45
N VAL A 65 14.02 -1.80 -0.35
CA VAL A 65 14.93 -2.61 0.47
C VAL A 65 14.54 -2.56 1.95
N GLU A 66 14.25 -1.37 2.48
CA GLU A 66 13.81 -1.23 3.86
C GLU A 66 12.42 -1.86 4.09
N MET A 67 11.54 -1.84 3.08
CA MET A 67 10.26 -2.58 3.14
C MET A 67 10.48 -4.09 3.26
N TYR A 68 11.44 -4.66 2.52
CA TYR A 68 11.76 -6.08 2.66
C TYR A 68 12.30 -6.42 4.04
N ARG A 69 13.10 -5.55 4.65
CA ARG A 69 13.61 -5.76 6.01
C ARG A 69 12.51 -5.72 7.06
N GLN A 70 11.47 -4.93 6.81
CA GLN A 70 10.31 -4.80 7.71
C GLN A 70 9.18 -5.77 7.34
N LYS A 71 9.35 -6.61 6.31
CA LYS A 71 8.35 -7.59 5.89
C LYS A 71 8.01 -8.51 7.07
N GLY A 72 6.72 -8.78 7.21
CA GLY A 72 6.21 -9.62 8.29
C GLY A 72 5.97 -8.89 9.61
N THR A 73 6.26 -7.59 9.70
CA THR A 73 6.01 -6.78 10.89
C THR A 73 4.79 -5.88 10.71
N ALA A 74 4.08 -5.58 11.80
CA ALA A 74 2.99 -4.60 11.79
C ALA A 74 3.47 -3.23 11.29
N ARG A 75 4.68 -2.81 11.73
CA ARG A 75 5.28 -1.54 11.30
C ARG A 75 5.56 -1.49 9.79
N GLY A 76 6.01 -2.59 9.20
CA GLY A 76 6.20 -2.69 7.75
C GLY A 76 4.90 -2.52 6.97
N ILE A 77 3.80 -3.13 7.46
CA ILE A 77 2.47 -2.97 6.87
C ILE A 77 2.01 -1.50 6.96
N ILE A 78 2.12 -0.88 8.14
CA ILE A 78 1.75 0.54 8.35
C ILE A 78 2.52 1.46 7.41
N ASN A 79 3.85 1.31 7.35
CA ASN A 79 4.70 2.15 6.50
C ASN A 79 4.38 1.97 5.01
N ALA A 80 4.12 0.74 4.56
CA ALA A 80 3.82 0.46 3.16
C ALA A 80 2.46 1.03 2.73
N VAL A 81 1.42 0.85 3.55
CA VAL A 81 0.09 1.41 3.25
C VAL A 81 0.15 2.94 3.24
N ARG A 82 0.87 3.54 4.19
CA ARG A 82 1.12 4.98 4.19
C ARG A 82 1.85 5.45 2.93
N PHE A 83 2.86 4.70 2.48
CA PHE A 83 3.65 5.03 1.29
C PHE A 83 2.81 5.01 0.01
N PHE A 84 2.02 3.96 -0.21
CA PHE A 84 1.27 3.79 -1.47
C PHE A 84 -0.06 4.55 -1.50
N LEU A 85 -0.78 4.59 -0.39
CA LEU A 85 -2.15 5.12 -0.34
C LEU A 85 -2.25 6.47 0.37
N GLY A 86 -1.21 6.89 1.09
CA GLY A 86 -1.27 8.08 1.95
C GLY A 86 -2.22 7.92 3.14
N VAL A 87 -2.65 6.68 3.44
CA VAL A 87 -3.61 6.35 4.51
C VAL A 87 -2.84 5.96 5.76
N GLU A 88 -3.22 6.55 6.89
CA GLU A 88 -2.71 6.15 8.21
C GLU A 88 -3.50 4.95 8.74
N ILE A 89 -2.80 3.90 9.12
CA ILE A 89 -3.36 2.75 9.83
C ILE A 89 -3.33 3.07 11.33
N GLU A 90 -4.46 2.92 12.00
CA GLU A 90 -4.56 3.18 13.45
C GLU A 90 -3.94 2.04 14.25
N ALA A 91 -4.26 0.80 13.88
CA ALA A 91 -3.78 -0.38 14.58
C ALA A 91 -3.75 -1.62 13.68
N VAL A 92 -2.83 -2.54 14.00
CA VAL A 92 -2.86 -3.92 13.53
C VAL A 92 -3.06 -4.77 14.78
N THR A 93 -4.25 -5.36 14.92
CA THR A 93 -4.67 -6.05 16.15
C THR A 93 -4.78 -7.55 15.91
N ALA A 94 -4.53 -8.34 16.96
CA ALA A 94 -4.82 -9.77 16.89
C ALA A 94 -6.32 -9.98 16.63
N TYR A 95 -6.65 -11.00 15.84
CA TYR A 95 -8.04 -11.33 15.55
C TYR A 95 -8.76 -11.74 16.83
N ALA A 96 -9.74 -10.94 17.23
CA ALA A 96 -10.60 -11.20 18.38
C ALA A 96 -11.91 -11.80 17.90
N GLY A 97 -11.86 -13.07 17.47
CA GLY A 97 -13.08 -13.84 17.22
C GLY A 97 -13.64 -14.40 18.53
N GLU A 98 -14.93 -14.18 18.79
CA GLU A 98 -15.62 -14.84 19.89
C GLU A 98 -15.71 -16.35 19.59
N ALA A 99 -15.19 -17.17 20.49
CA ALA A 99 -15.25 -18.63 20.39
C ALA A 99 -16.49 -19.15 21.12
N LEU A 100 -17.14 -20.18 20.56
CA LEU A 100 -18.33 -20.82 21.13
C LEU A 100 -18.09 -21.30 22.58
N VAL A 101 -19.05 -21.01 23.47
CA VAL A 101 -19.22 -21.69 24.75
C VAL A 101 -20.34 -22.72 24.61
N LEU A 102 -19.99 -23.99 24.77
CA LEU A 102 -20.91 -25.11 24.51
C LEU A 102 -22.00 -25.16 25.59
N GLY A 103 -23.24 -24.91 25.21
CA GLY A 103 -24.41 -24.95 26.08
C GLY A 103 -25.22 -23.66 26.20
N GLU A 104 -24.70 -22.53 25.71
CA GLU A 104 -25.37 -21.21 25.82
C GLU A 104 -25.59 -20.50 24.48
N SER A 105 -24.91 -20.88 23.40
CA SER A 105 -24.92 -20.11 22.14
C SER A 105 -25.69 -20.81 21.02
N GLU A 106 -26.68 -20.14 20.42
CA GLU A 106 -27.41 -20.62 19.24
C GLU A 106 -26.66 -20.31 17.93
N LEU A 107 -26.49 -21.32 17.07
CA LEU A 107 -25.77 -21.20 15.79
C LEU A 107 -26.48 -20.25 14.84
N GLY A 108 -25.79 -19.18 14.42
CA GLY A 108 -26.33 -18.17 13.50
C GLY A 108 -27.09 -17.03 14.18
N VAL A 109 -27.21 -17.04 15.51
CA VAL A 109 -27.79 -15.96 16.32
C VAL A 109 -26.71 -15.36 17.22
N ASP A 110 -26.15 -16.18 18.12
CA ASP A 110 -25.16 -15.72 19.11
C ASP A 110 -23.72 -15.94 18.68
N TRP A 111 -23.51 -16.75 17.64
CA TRP A 111 -22.17 -17.04 17.14
C TRP A 111 -22.17 -17.44 15.66
N VAL A 112 -21.06 -17.12 15.00
CA VAL A 112 -20.71 -17.55 13.64
C VAL A 112 -19.64 -18.63 13.75
N LEU A 113 -19.70 -19.68 12.92
CA LEU A 113 -18.71 -20.76 12.91
C LEU A 113 -17.31 -20.20 12.63
N GLY A 114 -16.57 -19.93 13.71
CA GLY A 114 -15.24 -19.33 13.67
C GLY A 114 -14.15 -20.33 13.29
N PRO A 115 -13.03 -19.85 12.77
CA PRO A 115 -11.90 -20.71 12.44
C PRO A 115 -11.28 -21.33 13.72
N SER A 116 -10.51 -22.41 13.56
CA SER A 116 -9.91 -23.12 14.70
C SER A 116 -9.11 -22.19 15.64
N SER A 117 -9.01 -22.53 16.94
CA SER A 117 -8.24 -21.75 17.92
C SER A 117 -6.78 -21.53 17.53
N ARG A 118 -6.20 -22.42 16.71
CA ARG A 118 -4.87 -22.26 16.13
C ARG A 118 -4.83 -21.19 15.05
N PHE A 119 -5.86 -21.09 14.21
CA PHE A 119 -5.97 -20.05 13.19
C PHE A 119 -6.08 -18.66 13.84
N ALA A 120 -6.93 -18.52 14.86
CA ALA A 120 -7.13 -17.25 15.56
C ALA A 120 -5.82 -16.65 16.11
N ARG A 121 -4.88 -17.50 16.56
CA ARG A 121 -3.56 -17.05 17.03
C ARG A 121 -2.66 -16.45 15.95
N TYR A 122 -2.86 -16.82 14.69
CA TYR A 122 -2.10 -16.32 13.55
C TYR A 122 -2.91 -15.37 12.67
N ALA A 123 -4.11 -15.01 13.12
CA ALA A 123 -4.99 -14.10 12.42
C ALA A 123 -4.88 -12.69 13.01
N PHE A 124 -4.99 -11.69 12.15
CA PHE A 124 -4.97 -10.29 12.54
C PHE A 124 -5.92 -9.45 11.68
N ASP A 125 -6.34 -8.34 12.25
CA ASP A 125 -7.17 -7.32 11.61
C ASP A 125 -6.37 -6.03 11.44
N VAL A 126 -6.76 -5.24 10.45
CA VAL A 126 -6.17 -3.92 10.18
C VAL A 126 -7.25 -2.88 10.36
N VAL A 127 -6.99 -1.89 11.22
CA VAL A 127 -7.92 -0.80 11.54
C VAL A 127 -7.45 0.47 10.87
N VAL A 128 -8.34 1.10 10.12
CA VAL A 128 -8.11 2.37 9.43
C VAL A 128 -9.11 3.40 9.96
N GLY A 129 -8.68 4.64 10.15
CA GLY A 129 -9.51 5.72 10.71
C GLY A 129 -10.35 6.50 9.69
N VAL A 130 -10.25 6.17 8.40
CA VAL A 130 -10.87 6.90 7.29
C VAL A 130 -11.60 5.89 6.39
N PRO A 131 -12.82 6.21 5.90
CA PRO A 131 -13.51 5.34 4.94
C PRO A 131 -12.72 5.27 3.63
N LEU A 132 -12.50 4.05 3.13
CA LEU A 132 -11.72 3.81 1.91
C LEU A 132 -12.63 3.65 0.69
N THR A 133 -12.16 4.14 -0.45
CA THR A 133 -12.75 3.77 -1.75
C THR A 133 -12.50 2.29 -2.06
N ASP A 134 -13.32 1.70 -2.94
CA ASP A 134 -13.16 0.30 -3.35
C ASP A 134 -11.77 0.00 -3.95
N ALA A 135 -11.22 0.95 -4.69
CA ALA A 135 -9.88 0.85 -5.26
C ALA A 135 -8.81 0.82 -4.15
N GLN A 136 -8.87 1.75 -3.19
CA GLN A 136 -7.95 1.78 -2.05
C GLN A 136 -8.07 0.51 -1.19
N ARG A 137 -9.29 0.02 -0.98
CA ARG A 137 -9.55 -1.24 -0.25
C ARG A 137 -8.87 -2.42 -0.92
N LYS A 138 -8.95 -2.54 -2.24
CA LYS A 138 -8.31 -3.60 -3.02
C LYS A 138 -6.78 -3.50 -2.96
N GLN A 139 -6.24 -2.30 -3.12
CA GLN A 139 -4.79 -2.06 -3.07
C GLN A 139 -4.22 -2.33 -1.68
N LEU A 140 -4.90 -1.87 -0.61
CA LEU A 140 -4.51 -2.13 0.77
C LEU A 140 -4.48 -3.63 1.03
N ARG A 141 -5.51 -4.37 0.62
CA ARG A 141 -5.54 -5.84 0.75
C ARG A 141 -4.36 -6.50 0.04
N ALA A 142 -4.02 -6.07 -1.17
CA ALA A 142 -2.86 -6.61 -1.90
C ALA A 142 -1.53 -6.33 -1.19
N ILE A 143 -1.35 -5.11 -0.65
CA ILE A 143 -0.14 -4.73 0.11
C ILE A 143 -0.02 -5.57 1.39
N VAL A 144 -1.09 -5.68 2.17
CA VAL A 144 -1.11 -6.47 3.41
C VAL A 144 -0.86 -7.94 3.13
N GLU A 145 -1.50 -8.51 2.11
CA GLU A 145 -1.34 -9.92 1.73
C GLU A 145 0.11 -10.23 1.29
N TYR A 146 0.76 -9.29 0.61
CA TYR A 146 2.16 -9.47 0.21
C TYR A 146 3.13 -9.35 1.40
N LEU A 147 2.89 -8.41 2.31
CA LEU A 147 3.81 -8.11 3.42
C LEU A 147 3.63 -9.00 4.63
N LYS A 148 2.47 -9.63 4.81
CA LYS A 148 2.24 -10.51 5.96
C LYS A 148 3.18 -11.73 5.94
N PRO A 149 3.55 -12.28 7.11
CA PRO A 149 4.22 -13.57 7.15
C PRO A 149 3.35 -14.66 6.51
N ALA A 150 3.95 -15.60 5.80
CA ALA A 150 3.23 -16.65 5.06
C ALA A 150 2.27 -17.49 5.93
N HIS A 151 2.61 -17.68 7.21
CA HIS A 151 1.83 -18.48 8.16
C HIS A 151 0.72 -17.69 8.87
N THR A 152 0.57 -16.41 8.57
CA THR A 152 -0.45 -15.53 9.18
C THR A 152 -1.59 -15.25 8.21
N HIS A 153 -2.73 -14.84 8.76
CA HIS A 153 -3.97 -14.61 8.03
C HIS A 153 -4.48 -13.20 8.30
N PHE A 154 -4.63 -12.42 7.23
CA PHE A 154 -5.35 -11.16 7.29
C PHE A 154 -6.85 -11.45 7.14
N VAL A 155 -7.64 -11.11 8.15
CA VAL A 155 -9.07 -11.47 8.19
C VAL A 155 -9.94 -10.28 7.83
N THR A 156 -9.95 -9.26 8.70
CA THR A 156 -10.87 -8.12 8.57
C THR A 156 -10.12 -6.82 8.37
N LEU A 157 -10.60 -6.02 7.41
CA LEU A 157 -10.27 -4.60 7.32
C LEU A 157 -11.39 -3.84 8.02
N ILE A 158 -11.07 -3.17 9.13
CA ILE A 158 -12.00 -2.40 9.93
C ILE A 158 -11.89 -0.94 9.51
N GLU A 159 -12.98 -0.42 8.95
CA GLU A 159 -13.12 0.98 8.53
C GLU A 159 -14.06 1.70 9.52
N PRO A 160 -13.96 3.03 9.68
CA PRO A 160 -14.89 3.75 10.53
C PRO A 160 -16.31 3.57 9.97
N ALA A 161 -17.28 3.43 10.87
CA ALA A 161 -18.67 3.39 10.45
C ALA A 161 -18.98 4.66 9.61
N PRO A 162 -19.62 4.53 8.44
CA PRO A 162 -20.06 5.71 7.71
C PRO A 162 -20.96 6.55 8.63
N PRO A 163 -20.88 7.90 8.54
CA PRO A 163 -21.78 8.74 9.32
C PRO A 163 -23.22 8.31 9.08
N ALA A 164 -24.01 8.23 10.15
CA ALA A 164 -25.39 7.76 10.08
C ALA A 164 -26.15 8.57 9.02
N PHE A 165 -26.48 7.92 7.91
CA PHE A 165 -27.36 8.50 6.90
C PHE A 165 -28.79 8.22 7.34
N ILE A 166 -29.42 9.21 7.96
CA ILE A 166 -30.82 9.10 8.40
C ILE A 166 -31.70 9.34 7.16
N ASP A 167 -32.09 8.25 6.48
CA ASP A 167 -32.98 8.29 5.30
C ASP A 167 -34.48 8.42 5.67
N HIS A 168 -34.76 8.84 6.90
CA HIS A 168 -36.12 9.01 7.38
C HIS A 168 -36.23 10.19 8.35
N TRP A 169 -37.44 10.70 8.51
CA TRP A 169 -37.68 11.82 9.40
C TRP A 169 -37.66 11.36 10.86
N GLU A 170 -36.72 11.90 11.64
CA GLU A 170 -36.65 11.66 13.08
C GLU A 170 -37.11 12.91 13.86
N LEU A 171 -38.15 12.72 14.66
CA LEU A 171 -38.70 13.75 15.55
C LEU A 171 -37.65 14.18 16.57
N GLY A 172 -37.16 15.42 16.45
CA GLY A 172 -36.17 16.01 17.35
C GLY A 172 -34.75 16.13 16.77
N VAL A 173 -34.51 15.59 15.57
CA VAL A 173 -33.20 15.69 14.88
C VAL A 173 -33.32 16.42 13.54
N SER A 174 -34.43 16.27 12.82
CA SER A 174 -34.63 16.92 11.52
C SER A 174 -35.36 18.28 11.63
N GLU A 175 -34.84 19.31 10.96
CA GLU A 175 -35.45 20.66 10.90
C GLU A 175 -36.12 20.93 9.54
N VAL A 176 -37.35 21.45 9.58
CA VAL A 176 -38.14 21.85 8.40
C VAL A 176 -37.59 23.18 7.86
N GLY A 177 -37.22 23.21 6.57
CA GLY A 177 -36.68 24.39 5.90
C GLY A 177 -35.14 24.51 5.90
N VAL A 178 -34.43 23.56 6.52
CA VAL A 178 -32.95 23.48 6.49
C VAL A 178 -32.51 22.19 5.79
N THR A 179 -33.04 21.05 6.23
CA THR A 179 -32.76 19.73 5.65
C THR A 179 -33.80 19.25 4.65
N THR A 180 -34.85 20.02 4.41
CA THR A 180 -35.94 19.69 3.47
C THR A 180 -36.66 20.95 2.99
N ASP A 181 -36.97 20.98 1.70
CA ASP A 181 -37.90 21.94 1.11
C ASP A 181 -39.33 21.39 1.15
N LEU A 182 -40.26 22.21 1.63
CA LEU A 182 -41.68 21.89 1.70
C LEU A 182 -42.34 22.33 0.38
N HIS A 183 -42.74 21.37 -0.46
CA HIS A 183 -43.51 21.64 -1.69
C HIS A 183 -44.99 21.89 -1.39
#